data_AF-A0A3R7F9H4-F1
#
_entry.id   AF-A0A3R7F9H4-F1
#
_cell.length_a   1.000
_cell.length_b   1.000
_cell.length_c   1.000
_cell.angle_alpha   90.00
_cell.angle_beta   90.00
_cell.angle_gamma   90.00
#
_symmetry.space_group_name_H-M   'P 1'
#
loop_
_entity.id
_entity.type
_entity.pdbx_description
1 polymer ?
#
loop_
_entity_poly.entity_id
_entity_poly.type
_entity_poly.pdbx_seq_one_letter_code
_entity_poly.pdbx_strand_id
1 'polypeptide(L)'
;MSSTTLKKPFYLRPPWNILFEFHKLEKLTPWNVNIAYLLTTFLKEMEKTGQVDFRASGVVLDSSALIYLMKSKLLLKLEEPPPPPKPPQEFLPPPLFLPLRYELTSTTIKHLLEVLDEVLKGEKNLRLKKIAEEPILPTPSEIFPQLDIYLMEIERQMEKLYASLLERVKGAGIIEFSTLVKNVERIEAIRTFILLLFLAQDERVGLWQDEETERIYITVGVSSAENGKINN
;
A
#
# COMPACT_ATOMS: atom_id res chain seq x y z
N MET A 1 -20.19 -24.24 44.42
CA MET A 1 -19.72 -24.53 43.05
C MET A 1 -19.55 -23.19 42.34
N SER A 2 -18.36 -22.60 42.43
CA SER A 2 -18.05 -21.29 41.86
C SER A 2 -17.76 -21.45 40.36
N SER A 3 -18.61 -20.86 39.53
CA SER A 3 -18.43 -20.75 38.10
C SER A 3 -17.25 -19.83 37.79
N THR A 4 -16.09 -20.40 37.51
CA THR A 4 -14.92 -19.66 37.02
C THR A 4 -15.25 -19.10 35.64
N THR A 5 -15.54 -17.81 35.55
CA THR A 5 -15.61 -17.10 34.26
C THR A 5 -14.24 -17.21 33.60
N LEU A 6 -14.15 -17.99 32.52
CA LEU A 6 -12.93 -18.15 31.70
C LEU A 6 -12.58 -16.81 31.04
N LYS A 7 -11.86 -15.97 31.77
CA LYS A 7 -11.32 -14.71 31.26
C LYS A 7 -10.30 -15.06 30.17
N LYS A 8 -10.49 -14.54 28.95
CA LYS A 8 -9.55 -14.79 27.85
C LYS A 8 -8.12 -14.48 28.29
N PRO A 9 -7.14 -15.37 28.01
CA PRO A 9 -5.76 -15.16 28.40
C PRO A 9 -5.19 -13.88 27.77
N PHE A 10 -4.21 -13.28 28.43
CA PHE A 10 -3.67 -11.98 28.04
C PHE A 10 -3.06 -12.02 26.62
N TYR A 11 -2.45 -13.14 26.24
CA TYR A 11 -1.73 -13.32 24.99
C TYR A 11 -2.60 -13.43 23.73
N LEU A 12 -3.92 -13.59 23.88
CA LEU A 12 -4.89 -13.51 22.77
C LEU A 12 -5.41 -12.09 22.53
N ARG A 13 -4.88 -11.08 23.23
CA ARG A 13 -5.21 -9.68 23.03
C ARG A 13 -4.24 -9.03 22.05
N PRO A 14 -4.66 -8.04 21.25
CA PRO A 14 -3.73 -7.18 20.54
C PRO A 14 -2.80 -6.50 21.56
N PRO A 15 -1.48 -6.41 21.34
CA PRO A 15 -0.74 -6.68 20.09
C PRO A 15 -0.22 -8.13 19.92
N TRP A 16 -0.21 -8.97 20.96
CA TRP A 16 0.43 -10.29 20.92
C TRP A 16 -0.33 -11.35 20.14
N ASN A 17 -1.64 -11.15 19.93
CA ASN A 17 -2.50 -12.07 19.19
C ASN A 17 -1.91 -12.46 17.82
N ILE A 18 -1.13 -11.57 17.20
CA ILE A 18 -0.44 -11.83 15.94
C ILE A 18 0.44 -13.08 16.04
N LEU A 19 1.16 -13.28 17.15
CA LEU A 19 2.07 -14.43 17.34
C LEU A 19 1.35 -15.78 17.48
N PHE A 20 0.02 -15.78 17.69
CA PHE A 20 -0.78 -16.99 17.87
C PHE A 20 -1.64 -17.32 16.63
N GLU A 21 -1.76 -16.40 15.67
CA GLU A 21 -2.63 -16.52 14.50
C GLU A 21 -1.83 -16.78 13.20
N PHE A 22 -1.37 -18.01 13.02
CA PHE A 22 -0.56 -18.43 11.85
C PHE A 22 -1.20 -18.11 10.49
N HIS A 23 -2.50 -18.29 10.34
CA HIS A 23 -3.21 -17.97 9.08
C HIS A 23 -3.19 -16.48 8.72
N LYS A 24 -3.03 -15.61 9.73
CA LYS A 24 -2.88 -14.16 9.50
C LYS A 24 -1.43 -13.80 9.21
N LEU A 25 -0.44 -14.54 9.73
CA LEU A 25 0.97 -14.34 9.38
C LEU A 25 1.23 -14.49 7.88
N GLU A 26 0.62 -15.47 7.21
CA GLU A 26 0.82 -15.68 5.77
C GLU A 26 0.33 -14.51 4.91
N LYS A 27 -0.66 -13.76 5.39
CA LYS A 27 -1.23 -12.60 4.69
C LYS A 27 -0.50 -11.30 5.01
N LEU A 28 0.26 -11.26 6.09
CA LEU A 28 1.00 -10.08 6.54
C LEU A 28 2.38 -10.06 5.88
N THR A 29 2.88 -8.86 5.60
CA THR A 29 4.28 -8.71 5.18
C THR A 29 5.18 -9.05 6.37
N PRO A 30 6.12 -10.02 6.24
CA PRO A 30 6.99 -10.43 7.36
C PRO A 30 7.78 -9.26 7.96
N TRP A 31 8.11 -8.24 7.14
CA TRP A 31 8.88 -7.06 7.53
C TRP A 31 8.11 -6.07 8.41
N ASN A 32 6.76 -6.02 8.35
CA ASN A 32 5.97 -5.13 9.20
C ASN A 32 5.92 -5.58 10.68
N VAL A 33 6.35 -6.80 10.99
CA VAL A 33 6.27 -7.35 12.34
C VAL A 33 7.59 -7.10 13.08
N ASN A 34 7.52 -6.26 14.12
CA ASN A 34 8.61 -6.07 15.07
C ASN A 34 8.57 -7.17 16.14
N ILE A 35 9.25 -8.29 15.83
CA ILE A 35 9.32 -9.48 16.70
C ILE A 35 9.99 -9.16 18.04
N ALA A 36 11.07 -8.36 18.04
CA ALA A 36 11.79 -8.00 19.25
C ALA A 36 10.90 -7.23 20.24
N TYR A 37 10.13 -6.27 19.75
CA TYR A 37 9.18 -5.53 20.56
C TYR A 37 8.06 -6.42 21.11
N LEU A 38 7.50 -7.30 20.28
CA LEU A 38 6.43 -8.20 20.70
C LEU A 38 6.90 -9.18 21.77
N LEU A 39 8.08 -9.79 21.60
CA LEU A 39 8.65 -10.74 22.56
C LEU A 39 9.02 -10.08 23.89
N THR A 40 9.67 -8.93 23.86
CA THR A 40 10.05 -8.20 25.09
C THR A 40 8.82 -7.76 25.88
N THR A 41 7.79 -7.27 25.18
CA THR A 41 6.51 -6.89 25.81
C THR A 41 5.77 -8.11 26.34
N PHE A 42 5.76 -9.22 25.60
CA PHE A 42 5.15 -10.48 26.02
C PHE A 42 5.80 -11.02 27.30
N LEU A 43 7.14 -11.07 27.35
CA LEU A 43 7.88 -11.50 28.55
C LEU A 43 7.60 -10.58 29.74
N LYS A 44 7.59 -9.26 29.53
CA LYS A 44 7.29 -8.28 30.58
C LYS A 44 5.90 -8.48 31.18
N GLU A 45 4.90 -8.80 30.37
CA GLU A 45 3.53 -9.08 30.86
C GLU A 45 3.42 -10.45 31.55
N MET A 46 4.18 -11.45 31.09
CA MET A 46 4.29 -12.73 31.78
C MET A 46 4.88 -12.58 33.18
N GLU A 47 5.97 -11.81 33.31
CA GLU A 47 6.63 -11.53 34.59
C GLU A 47 5.68 -10.78 35.54
N LYS A 48 4.95 -9.77 35.06
CA LYS A 48 3.95 -9.03 35.86
C LYS A 48 2.82 -9.91 36.37
N THR A 49 2.37 -10.88 35.56
CA THR A 49 1.26 -11.77 35.92
C THR A 49 1.72 -12.86 36.91
N GLY A 50 3.02 -13.09 37.06
CA GLY A 50 3.60 -14.07 37.98
C GLY A 50 3.33 -15.53 37.61
N GLN A 51 2.73 -15.77 36.43
CA GLN A 51 2.41 -17.10 35.91
C GLN A 51 3.09 -17.26 34.55
N VAL A 52 4.12 -18.11 34.50
CA VAL A 52 4.87 -18.40 33.28
C VAL A 52 4.20 -19.56 32.54
N ASP A 53 3.42 -19.23 31.52
CA ASP A 53 2.82 -20.21 30.62
C ASP A 53 3.83 -20.71 29.57
N PHE A 54 4.62 -21.74 29.90
CA PHE A 54 5.59 -22.34 28.96
C PHE A 54 4.98 -22.83 27.65
N ARG A 55 3.71 -23.28 27.68
CA ARG A 55 2.98 -23.71 26.47
C ARG A 55 2.79 -22.55 25.50
N ALA A 56 2.39 -21.39 26.01
CA ALA A 56 2.21 -20.20 25.20
C ALA A 56 3.56 -19.70 24.66
N SER A 57 4.61 -19.72 25.49
CA SER A 57 5.98 -19.38 25.05
C SER A 57 6.50 -20.30 23.94
N GLY A 58 6.15 -21.59 23.96
CA GLY A 58 6.50 -22.51 22.88
C GLY A 58 5.89 -22.12 21.53
N VAL A 59 4.60 -21.75 21.53
CA VAL A 59 3.90 -21.26 20.32
C VAL A 59 4.48 -19.92 19.85
N VAL A 60 4.79 -19.03 20.79
CA VAL A 60 5.44 -17.73 20.51
C VAL A 60 6.84 -17.92 19.92
N LEU A 61 7.60 -18.89 20.40
CA LEU A 61 8.92 -19.21 19.88
C LEU A 61 8.83 -19.77 18.45
N ASP A 62 7.91 -20.71 18.21
CA ASP A 62 7.69 -21.32 16.89
C ASP A 62 7.23 -20.28 15.85
N SER A 63 6.25 -19.45 16.20
CA SER A 63 5.80 -18.35 15.34
C SER A 63 6.92 -17.34 15.05
N SER A 64 7.76 -17.03 16.05
CA SER A 64 8.92 -16.16 15.85
C SER A 64 9.91 -16.77 14.87
N ALA A 65 10.23 -18.06 15.01
CA ALA A 65 11.11 -18.78 14.09
C ALA A 65 10.55 -18.79 12.66
N LEU A 66 9.24 -18.99 12.50
CA LEU A 66 8.55 -18.95 11.21
C LEU A 66 8.67 -17.58 10.55
N ILE A 67 8.45 -16.48 11.29
CA ILE A 67 8.58 -15.12 10.74
C ILE A 67 10.04 -14.87 10.30
N TYR A 68 11.04 -15.28 11.07
CA TYR A 68 12.45 -15.14 10.68
C TYR A 68 12.79 -15.95 9.43
N LEU A 69 12.26 -17.17 9.31
CA LEU A 69 12.41 -17.99 8.11
C LEU A 69 11.78 -17.33 6.88
N MET A 70 10.60 -16.71 7.02
CA MET A 70 9.97 -15.94 5.95
C MET A 70 10.83 -14.73 5.55
N LYS A 71 11.37 -13.98 6.51
CA LYS A 71 12.28 -12.85 6.25
C LYS A 71 13.51 -13.29 5.48
N SER A 72 14.15 -14.38 5.91
CA SER A 72 15.33 -14.95 5.23
C SER A 72 15.00 -15.39 3.80
N LYS A 73 13.89 -16.12 3.60
CA LYS A 73 13.45 -16.53 2.26
C LYS A 73 13.18 -15.34 1.33
N LEU A 74 12.58 -14.27 1.84
CA LEU A 74 12.35 -13.06 1.05
C LEU A 74 13.66 -12.36 0.68
N LEU A 75 14.62 -12.33 1.61
CA LEU A 75 15.95 -11.77 1.36
C LEU A 75 16.69 -12.55 0.28
N LEU A 76 16.63 -13.88 0.32
CA LEU A 76 17.25 -14.75 -0.70
C LEU A 76 16.61 -14.57 -2.08
N LYS A 77 15.28 -14.44 -2.14
CA LYS A 77 14.57 -14.19 -3.41
C LYS A 77 14.95 -12.87 -4.08
N LEU A 78 15.39 -11.87 -3.31
CA LEU A 78 15.85 -10.60 -3.86
C LEU A 78 17.25 -10.70 -4.49
N GLU A 79 18.06 -11.64 -4.00
CA GLU A 79 19.42 -11.89 -4.51
C GLU A 79 19.41 -12.78 -5.76
N GLU A 80 18.38 -13.61 -5.94
CA GLU A 80 18.23 -14.45 -7.12
C GLU A 80 18.13 -13.59 -8.40
N PRO A 81 19.04 -13.79 -9.38
CA PRO A 81 18.97 -13.04 -10.62
C PRO A 81 17.65 -13.33 -11.35
N PRO A 82 17.08 -12.34 -12.06
CA PRO A 82 15.84 -12.54 -12.77
C PRO A 82 15.98 -13.71 -13.75
N PRO A 83 14.96 -14.58 -13.87
CA PRO A 83 15.02 -15.71 -14.79
C PRO A 83 15.30 -15.18 -16.21
N PRO A 84 16.09 -15.92 -17.01
CA PRO A 84 16.37 -15.51 -18.38
C PRO A 84 15.05 -15.33 -19.14
N PRO A 85 14.98 -14.35 -20.06
CA PRO A 85 13.78 -14.13 -20.85
C PRO A 85 13.37 -15.45 -21.49
N LYS A 86 12.11 -15.84 -21.30
CA LYS A 86 11.56 -17.03 -21.96
C LYS A 86 11.82 -16.85 -23.46
N PRO A 87 12.38 -17.86 -24.16
CA PRO A 87 12.51 -17.76 -25.59
C PRO A 87 11.13 -17.41 -26.17
N PRO A 88 11.07 -16.52 -27.18
CA PRO A 88 9.81 -16.24 -27.85
C PRO A 88 9.20 -17.59 -28.20
N GLN A 89 7.98 -17.84 -27.73
CA GLN A 89 7.26 -19.04 -28.14
C GLN A 89 7.21 -18.97 -29.66
N GLU A 90 7.84 -19.93 -30.35
CA GLU A 90 7.70 -20.06 -31.79
C GLU A 90 6.21 -20.22 -32.05
N PHE A 91 5.58 -19.11 -32.46
CA PHE A 91 4.19 -19.10 -32.83
C PHE A 91 4.10 -19.95 -34.10
N LEU A 92 3.76 -21.22 -33.95
CA LEU A 92 3.37 -22.06 -35.06
C LEU A 92 1.95 -21.59 -35.44
N PRO A 93 1.78 -20.84 -36.54
CA PRO A 93 0.46 -20.43 -36.94
C PRO A 93 -0.38 -21.70 -37.18
N PRO A 94 -1.67 -21.69 -36.81
CA PRO A 94 -2.56 -22.79 -37.15
C PRO A 94 -2.54 -22.98 -38.69
N PRO A 95 -2.66 -24.23 -39.17
CA PRO A 95 -2.65 -24.50 -40.60
C PRO A 95 -3.73 -23.67 -41.30
N LEU A 96 -3.28 -22.82 -42.24
CA LEU A 96 -4.16 -22.02 -43.07
C LEU A 96 -4.94 -22.94 -44.01
N PHE A 97 -6.26 -22.98 -43.87
CA PHE A 97 -7.12 -23.61 -44.86
C PHE A 97 -7.19 -22.69 -46.09
N LEU A 98 -6.52 -23.09 -47.17
CA LEU A 98 -6.64 -22.43 -48.46
C LEU A 98 -8.12 -22.51 -48.92
N PRO A 99 -8.69 -21.41 -49.46
CA PRO A 99 -10.04 -21.45 -49.98
C PRO A 99 -10.12 -22.49 -51.10
N LEU A 100 -11.00 -23.48 -50.93
CA LEU A 100 -11.29 -24.49 -51.94
C LEU A 100 -11.84 -23.80 -53.18
N ARG A 101 -11.12 -23.89 -54.30
CA ARG A 101 -11.64 -23.48 -55.60
C ARG A 101 -12.57 -24.59 -56.08
N TYR A 102 -13.88 -24.36 -55.98
CA TYR A 102 -14.86 -25.19 -56.65
C TYR A 102 -14.82 -24.88 -58.15
N GLU A 103 -14.16 -25.74 -58.94
CA GLU A 103 -14.38 -25.73 -60.39
C GLU A 103 -15.77 -26.32 -60.66
N LEU A 104 -16.80 -25.47 -60.56
CA LEU A 104 -18.18 -25.82 -60.85
C LEU A 104 -18.34 -25.99 -62.36
N THR A 105 -18.03 -27.19 -62.86
CA THR A 105 -18.36 -27.58 -64.22
C THR A 105 -19.89 -27.67 -64.34
N SER A 106 -20.49 -26.64 -64.94
CA SER A 106 -21.91 -26.52 -65.33
C SER A 106 -22.95 -26.79 -64.24
N THR A 107 -23.24 -25.78 -63.40
CA THR A 107 -24.42 -25.80 -62.52
C THR A 107 -25.61 -25.08 -63.15
N THR A 108 -26.82 -25.57 -62.84
CA THR A 108 -28.08 -24.95 -63.28
C THR A 108 -28.41 -23.74 -62.39
N ILE A 109 -29.00 -22.68 -62.95
CA ILE A 109 -29.36 -21.43 -62.23
C ILE A 109 -30.10 -21.68 -60.91
N LYS A 110 -30.98 -22.70 -60.87
CA LYS A 110 -31.71 -23.08 -59.66
C LYS A 110 -30.78 -23.47 -58.50
N HIS A 111 -29.71 -24.20 -58.81
CA HIS A 111 -28.74 -24.65 -57.82
C HIS A 111 -27.91 -23.48 -57.28
N LEU A 112 -27.61 -22.47 -58.11
CA LEU A 112 -26.96 -21.23 -57.63
C LEU A 112 -27.85 -20.45 -56.67
N LEU A 113 -29.17 -20.40 -56.91
CA LEU A 113 -30.11 -19.71 -56.02
C LEU A 113 -30.27 -20.42 -54.67
N GLU A 114 -30.30 -21.76 -54.66
CA GLU A 114 -30.34 -22.54 -53.42
C GLU A 114 -29.07 -22.36 -52.59
N VAL A 115 -27.89 -22.46 -53.21
CA VAL A 115 -26.61 -22.28 -52.51
C VAL A 115 -26.47 -20.84 -52.00
N LEU A 116 -26.92 -19.83 -52.74
CA LEU A 116 -26.90 -18.44 -52.28
C LEU A 116 -27.78 -18.25 -51.03
N ASP A 117 -28.97 -18.85 -51.01
CA ASP A 117 -29.86 -18.79 -49.85
C ASP A 117 -29.27 -19.54 -48.64
N GLU A 118 -28.61 -20.69 -48.86
CA GLU A 118 -27.87 -21.39 -47.79
C GLU A 118 -26.71 -20.56 -47.24
N VAL A 119 -25.93 -19.90 -48.10
CA VAL A 119 -24.81 -19.05 -47.68
C VAL A 119 -25.31 -17.81 -46.92
N LEU A 120 -26.37 -17.14 -47.39
CA LEU A 120 -26.99 -16.00 -46.69
C LEU A 120 -27.58 -16.39 -45.32
N LYS A 121 -28.06 -17.63 -45.17
CA LYS A 121 -28.49 -18.19 -43.88
C LYS A 121 -27.29 -18.51 -42.98
N GLY A 122 -26.19 -19.02 -43.53
CA GLY A 122 -24.94 -19.29 -42.83
C GLY A 122 -24.22 -18.04 -42.32
N GLU A 123 -24.23 -16.96 -43.10
CA GLU A 123 -23.52 -15.71 -42.78
C GLU A 123 -24.08 -14.99 -41.53
N LYS A 124 -25.38 -15.17 -41.22
CA LYS A 124 -25.98 -14.66 -39.98
C LYS A 124 -25.32 -15.21 -38.71
N ASN A 125 -24.65 -16.37 -38.79
CA ASN A 125 -23.93 -17.00 -37.68
C ASN A 125 -22.44 -16.59 -37.59
N LEU A 126 -21.91 -15.87 -38.58
CA LEU A 126 -20.51 -15.41 -38.65
C LEU A 126 -20.32 -13.99 -38.09
N ARG A 127 -21.18 -13.52 -37.18
CA ARG A 127 -20.90 -12.30 -36.41
C ARG A 127 -19.66 -12.52 -35.55
N LEU A 128 -18.52 -12.22 -36.16
CA LEU A 128 -17.22 -11.88 -35.62
C LEU A 128 -17.15 -12.09 -34.11
N LYS A 129 -16.61 -13.23 -33.71
CA LYS A 129 -16.09 -13.44 -32.37
C LYS A 129 -14.98 -12.41 -32.18
N LYS A 130 -15.35 -11.24 -31.66
CA LYS A 130 -14.45 -10.11 -31.38
C LYS A 130 -13.30 -10.68 -30.55
N ILE A 131 -12.13 -10.75 -31.16
CA ILE A 131 -10.89 -11.13 -30.49
C ILE A 131 -10.74 -10.11 -29.37
N ALA A 132 -10.86 -10.57 -28.13
CA ALA A 132 -10.63 -9.72 -26.97
C ALA A 132 -9.15 -9.35 -27.01
N GLU A 133 -8.87 -8.09 -27.34
CA GLU A 133 -7.55 -7.49 -27.19
C GLU A 133 -7.17 -7.61 -25.70
N GLU A 134 -6.12 -8.39 -25.41
CA GLU A 134 -5.58 -8.46 -24.05
C GLU A 134 -5.14 -7.05 -23.61
N PRO A 135 -5.57 -6.58 -22.43
CA PRO A 135 -5.25 -5.24 -21.97
C PRO A 135 -3.74 -5.11 -21.71
N ILE A 136 -3.11 -4.18 -22.43
CA ILE A 136 -1.69 -3.81 -22.36
C ILE A 136 -1.41 -2.96 -21.11
N LEU A 137 -1.97 -3.33 -19.95
CA LEU A 137 -1.71 -2.60 -18.72
C LEU A 137 -0.41 -3.10 -18.08
N PRO A 138 0.51 -2.21 -17.68
CA PRO A 138 1.70 -2.60 -16.92
C PRO A 138 1.25 -3.20 -15.57
N THR A 139 1.99 -4.20 -15.11
CA THR A 139 1.65 -4.92 -13.88
C THR A 139 1.83 -4.00 -12.66
N PRO A 140 1.05 -4.18 -11.57
CA PRO A 140 1.11 -3.33 -10.37
C PRO A 140 2.50 -3.20 -9.72
N SER A 141 3.44 -4.08 -10.05
CA SER A 141 4.80 -4.14 -9.51
C SER A 141 5.70 -2.96 -9.91
N GLU A 142 5.42 -2.25 -10.99
CA GLU A 142 6.25 -1.11 -11.46
C GLU A 142 5.93 0.22 -10.72
N ILE A 143 4.77 0.30 -10.05
CA ILE A 143 4.29 1.52 -9.37
C ILE A 143 4.93 1.69 -7.99
N PHE A 144 5.23 0.60 -7.30
CA PHE A 144 5.78 0.61 -5.94
C PHE A 144 7.13 1.35 -5.78
N PRO A 145 8.17 1.13 -6.63
CA PRO A 145 9.45 1.83 -6.46
C PRO A 145 9.36 3.35 -6.68
N GLN A 146 8.36 3.81 -7.43
CA GLN A 146 8.16 5.25 -7.69
C GLN A 146 7.59 5.96 -6.47
N LEU A 147 6.77 5.27 -5.66
CA LEU A 147 6.18 5.83 -4.45
C LEU A 147 7.23 6.03 -3.35
N ASP A 148 8.15 5.08 -3.18
CA ASP A 148 9.20 5.17 -2.16
C ASP A 148 10.16 6.34 -2.41
N ILE A 149 10.53 6.59 -3.68
CA ILE A 149 11.36 7.74 -4.07
C ILE A 149 10.64 9.05 -3.77
N TYR A 150 9.32 9.10 -4.03
CA TYR A 150 8.51 10.28 -3.76
C TYR A 150 8.38 10.57 -2.26
N LEU A 151 8.16 9.54 -1.43
CA LEU A 151 8.11 9.66 0.02
C LEU A 151 9.44 10.15 0.60
N MET A 152 10.56 9.60 0.14
CA MET A 152 11.91 10.04 0.57
C MET A 152 12.18 11.50 0.19
N GLU A 153 11.70 11.95 -0.98
CA GLU A 153 11.81 13.35 -1.37
C GLU A 153 10.95 14.26 -0.48
N ILE A 154 9.74 13.84 -0.11
CA ILE A 154 8.87 14.58 0.83
C ILE A 154 9.56 14.74 2.20
N GLU A 155 10.09 13.66 2.76
CA GLU A 155 10.80 13.68 4.06
C GLU A 155 11.97 14.67 4.04
N ARG A 156 12.76 14.67 2.95
CA ARG A 156 13.86 15.62 2.77
C ARG A 156 13.39 17.07 2.72
N GLN A 157 12.28 17.35 2.03
CA GLN A 157 11.71 18.71 1.97
C GLN A 157 11.13 19.14 3.31
N MET A 158 10.51 18.21 4.03
CA MET A 158 9.98 18.41 5.38
C MET A 158 11.09 18.84 6.35
N GLU A 159 12.23 18.15 6.32
CA GLU A 159 13.35 18.43 7.22
C GLU A 159 14.04 19.77 6.92
N LYS A 160 14.16 20.15 5.63
CA LYS A 160 14.64 21.47 5.21
C LYS A 160 13.72 22.60 5.68
N LEU A 161 12.41 22.42 5.55
CA LEU A 161 11.44 23.42 6.02
C LEU A 161 11.48 23.55 7.54
N TYR A 162 11.58 22.45 8.27
CA TYR A 162 11.71 22.48 9.73
C TYR A 162 12.99 23.20 10.18
N ALA A 163 14.13 22.95 9.54
CA ALA A 163 15.37 23.66 9.82
C ALA A 163 15.25 25.17 9.55
N SER A 164 14.62 25.53 8.42
CA SER A 164 14.35 26.94 8.06
C SER A 164 13.41 27.62 9.05
N LEU A 165 12.45 26.86 9.60
CA LEU A 165 11.52 27.33 10.61
C LEU A 165 12.26 27.54 11.95
N LEU A 166 13.11 26.60 12.37
CA LEU A 166 13.92 26.72 13.58
C LEU A 166 14.87 27.93 13.57
N GLU A 167 15.49 28.24 12.43
CA GLU A 167 16.33 29.44 12.30
C GLU A 167 15.52 30.73 12.51
N ARG A 168 14.27 30.75 12.03
CA ARG A 168 13.35 31.90 12.16
C ARG A 168 12.73 32.02 13.57
N VAL A 169 12.62 30.90 14.30
CA VAL A 169 12.02 30.83 15.64
C VAL A 169 12.96 31.28 16.76
N LYS A 170 14.27 31.49 16.51
CA LYS A 170 15.25 31.93 17.53
C LYS A 170 14.94 33.27 18.26
N GLY A 171 13.83 33.95 17.94
CA GLY A 171 13.35 35.12 18.69
C GLY A 171 11.84 35.25 18.85
N ALA A 172 11.00 34.43 18.20
CA ALA A 172 9.54 34.50 18.31
C ALA A 172 8.95 33.08 18.25
N GLY A 173 8.36 32.63 19.36
CA GLY A 173 7.73 31.31 19.48
C GLY A 173 6.46 31.10 18.66
N ILE A 174 6.05 32.12 17.89
CA ILE A 174 4.83 32.13 17.07
C ILE A 174 5.18 32.79 15.73
N ILE A 175 4.91 32.10 14.62
CA ILE A 175 5.11 32.60 13.25
C ILE A 175 3.77 32.63 12.53
N GLU A 176 3.45 33.73 11.86
CA GLU A 176 2.29 33.79 10.97
C GLU A 176 2.60 33.16 9.60
N PHE A 177 1.72 32.28 9.12
CA PHE A 177 1.84 31.67 7.78
C PHE A 177 1.82 32.72 6.67
N SER A 178 1.09 33.83 6.86
CA SER A 178 1.05 34.99 5.96
C SER A 178 2.44 35.57 5.69
N THR A 179 3.33 35.56 6.69
CA THR A 179 4.69 36.07 6.59
C THR A 179 5.61 35.10 5.87
N LEU A 180 5.32 33.80 5.95
CA LEU A 180 6.03 32.74 5.25
C LEU A 180 5.69 32.72 3.75
N VAL A 181 4.46 33.11 3.40
CA VAL A 181 3.91 33.03 2.04
C VAL A 181 4.04 34.33 1.22
N LYS A 182 4.40 35.46 1.86
CA LYS A 182 4.34 36.80 1.24
C LYS A 182 5.17 36.99 -0.04
N ASN A 183 6.19 36.16 -0.27
CA ASN A 183 7.11 36.25 -1.42
C ASN A 183 7.19 34.96 -2.28
N VAL A 184 6.26 34.03 -2.13
CA VAL A 184 6.27 32.75 -2.89
C VAL A 184 5.09 32.64 -3.85
N GLU A 185 5.31 31.91 -4.94
CA GLU A 185 4.25 31.59 -5.91
C GLU A 185 3.13 30.78 -5.25
N ARG A 186 1.90 30.91 -5.74
CA ARG A 186 0.71 30.23 -5.18
C ARG A 186 0.89 28.72 -5.05
N ILE A 187 1.57 28.10 -6.02
CA ILE A 187 1.82 26.66 -6.04
C ILE A 187 2.81 26.28 -4.92
N GLU A 188 3.85 27.07 -4.73
CA GLU A 188 4.84 26.85 -3.67
C GLU A 188 4.27 27.15 -2.29
N ALA A 189 3.34 28.11 -2.18
CA ALA A 189 2.56 28.36 -0.97
C ALA A 189 1.70 27.15 -0.58
N ILE A 190 1.00 26.54 -1.55
CA ILE A 190 0.20 25.32 -1.32
C ILE A 190 1.10 24.15 -0.94
N ARG A 191 2.23 23.97 -1.62
CA ARG A 191 3.21 22.93 -1.28
C ARG A 191 3.75 23.10 0.14
N THR A 192 4.07 24.33 0.53
CA THR A 192 4.54 24.67 1.87
C THR A 192 3.46 24.40 2.92
N PHE A 193 2.20 24.71 2.61
CA PHE A 193 1.06 24.38 3.49
C PHE A 193 0.88 22.87 3.67
N ILE A 194 0.93 22.09 2.58
CA ILE A 194 0.83 20.62 2.64
C ILE A 194 1.97 20.03 3.48
N LEU A 195 3.20 20.52 3.30
CA LEU A 195 4.35 20.10 4.12
C LEU A 195 4.19 20.49 5.59
N LEU A 196 3.56 21.62 5.88
CA LEU A 196 3.26 22.08 7.23
C LEU A 196 2.24 21.17 7.93
N LEU A 197 1.24 20.67 7.19
CA LEU A 197 0.29 19.68 7.71
C LEU A 197 0.97 18.36 8.06
N PHE A 198 1.91 17.91 7.23
CA PHE A 198 2.70 16.71 7.54
C PHE A 198 3.57 16.92 8.80
N LEU A 199 4.19 18.09 8.96
CA LEU A 199 4.92 18.45 10.18
C LEU A 199 4.03 18.50 11.43
N ALA A 200 2.77 18.93 11.27
CA ALA A 200 1.81 18.95 12.36
C ALA A 200 1.32 17.55 12.74
N GLN A 201 1.18 16.65 11.76
CA GLN A 201 0.88 15.24 12.02
C GLN A 201 2.00 14.54 12.82
N ASP A 202 3.26 14.95 12.61
CA ASP A 202 4.43 14.43 13.33
C ASP A 202 4.63 15.11 14.72
N GLU A 203 3.65 15.91 15.19
CA GLU A 203 3.68 16.66 16.46
C GLU A 203 4.84 17.68 16.62
N ARG A 204 5.59 17.97 15.55
CA ARG A 204 6.75 18.88 15.59
C ARG A 204 6.35 20.36 15.54
N VAL A 205 5.17 20.64 14.98
CA VAL A 205 4.65 21.99 14.75
C VAL A 205 3.16 22.03 15.11
N GLY A 206 2.75 23.01 15.92
CA GLY A 206 1.34 23.28 16.20
C GLY A 206 0.77 24.29 15.21
N LEU A 207 -0.42 24.01 14.68
CA LEU A 207 -1.16 24.95 13.85
C LEU A 207 -2.41 25.40 14.59
N TRP A 208 -2.56 26.71 14.73
CA TRP A 208 -3.74 27.33 15.30
C TRP A 208 -4.31 28.35 14.33
N GLN A 209 -5.62 28.29 14.09
CA GLN A 209 -6.33 29.26 13.28
C GLN A 209 -7.30 30.01 14.17
N ASP A 210 -7.25 31.34 14.09
CA ASP A 210 -8.20 32.21 14.77
C ASP A 210 -9.49 32.33 13.93
N GLU A 211 -10.65 32.08 14.55
CA GLU A 211 -11.96 32.09 13.86
C GLU A 211 -12.37 33.50 13.42
N GLU A 212 -11.88 34.56 14.08
CA GLU A 212 -12.26 35.94 13.75
C GLU A 212 -11.41 36.55 12.63
N THR A 213 -10.14 36.17 12.54
CA THR A 213 -9.18 36.77 11.60
C THR A 213 -8.81 35.86 10.44
N GLU A 214 -9.24 34.59 10.47
CA GLU A 214 -8.88 33.51 9.54
C GLU A 214 -7.36 33.29 9.40
N ARG A 215 -6.55 33.87 10.29
CA ARG A 215 -5.08 33.82 10.22
C ARG A 215 -4.56 32.52 10.83
N ILE A 216 -3.56 31.94 10.15
CA ILE A 216 -2.91 30.71 10.56
C ILE A 216 -1.60 31.05 11.27
N TYR A 217 -1.52 30.63 12.53
CA TYR A 217 -0.36 30.74 13.39
C TYR A 217 0.34 29.38 13.52
N ILE A 218 1.66 29.43 13.51
CA ILE A 218 2.56 28.28 13.52
C ILE A 218 3.38 28.36 14.81
N THR A 219 3.29 27.34 15.64
CA THR A 219 4.10 27.19 16.84
C THR A 219 5.09 26.04 16.65
N VAL A 220 6.36 26.26 17.02
CA VAL A 220 7.39 25.23 16.86
C VAL A 220 7.83 24.80 18.24
N GLY A 221 7.57 23.53 18.57
CA GLY A 221 8.11 22.85 19.74
C GLY A 221 8.08 23.65 21.06
N VAL A 222 6.89 23.85 21.65
CA VAL A 222 6.75 23.87 23.11
C VAL A 222 5.45 23.15 23.47
N SER A 223 5.55 21.86 23.73
CA SER A 223 4.52 21.15 24.50
C SER A 223 4.59 21.60 25.96
N SER A 224 3.93 22.71 26.28
CA SER A 224 3.28 23.03 27.56
C SER A 224 2.69 24.44 27.49
N ALA A 225 1.48 24.56 26.96
CA ALA A 225 0.56 25.61 27.38
C ALA A 225 -0.52 24.89 28.19
N GLU A 226 -0.30 24.83 29.51
CA GLU A 226 -1.30 24.42 30.48
C GLU A 226 -2.61 25.19 30.26
N ASN A 227 -3.71 24.44 30.28
CA ASN A 227 -5.07 24.84 30.66
C ASN A 227 -5.27 26.33 30.99
N GLY A 228 -5.50 27.15 29.97
CA GLY A 228 -6.08 28.48 30.12
C GLY A 228 -7.60 28.38 30.27
N LYS A 229 -8.07 28.14 31.51
CA LYS A 229 -9.42 28.57 31.91
C LYS A 229 -9.57 30.05 31.55
N ILE A 230 -10.46 30.36 30.61
CA ILE A 230 -11.05 31.70 30.50
C ILE A 230 -12.42 31.60 31.14
N ASN A 231 -12.46 31.77 32.47
CA ASN A 231 -13.68 32.15 33.17
C ASN A 231 -13.43 33.52 33.78
N ASN A 232 -14.31 34.45 33.39
CA ASN A 232 -14.57 35.80 33.89
C ASN A 232 -13.76 36.95 33.28
#